data_AF-A0A3D0G5J3-F1
#
_entry.id   AF-A0A3D0G5J3-F1
#
_cell.length_a   1.000
_cell.length_b   1.000
_cell.length_c   1.000
_cell.angle_alpha   90.00
_cell.angle_beta   90.00
_cell.angle_gamma   90.00
#
_symmetry.space_group_name_H-M   'P 1'
#
loop_
_entity.id
_entity.type
_entity.pdbx_description
1 polymer ?
#
loop_
_entity_poly.entity_id
_entity_poly.type
_entity_poly.pdbx_seq_one_letter_code
_entity_poly.pdbx_strand_id
1 'polypeptide(L)'
;MTQSIVRSSVVSGLNAFIRDLGFDPARTVPAYLQEIAAGTVPTFSLSDYMELLNICAETTLTPNFGLRFGARYRRRDLGLIAYLFTYNHRLADSMTGFQTYFSTLQTHSHYAHYTAGDMAVV
;
A
#
# COMPACT_ATOMS: atom_id res chain seq x y z
N MET A 1 -3.98 -4.32 -22.74
CA MET A 1 -3.16 -4.01 -21.55
C MET A 1 -3.99 -4.36 -20.34
N THR A 2 -3.55 -5.30 -19.52
CA THR A 2 -4.25 -5.66 -18.28
C THR A 2 -4.05 -4.51 -17.28
N GLN A 3 -5.14 -3.87 -16.88
CA GLN A 3 -5.08 -2.74 -15.94
C GLN A 3 -4.77 -3.29 -14.55
N SER A 4 -3.71 -2.79 -13.89
CA SER A 4 -3.36 -3.22 -12.54
C SER A 4 -4.47 -2.86 -11.56
N ILE A 5 -5.01 -3.87 -10.86
CA ILE A 5 -6.13 -3.71 -9.92
C ILE A 5 -5.60 -3.64 -8.49
N VAL A 6 -6.18 -2.74 -7.70
CA VAL A 6 -5.86 -2.49 -6.30
C VAL A 6 -7.09 -2.81 -5.43
N ARG A 7 -6.89 -3.38 -4.24
CA ARG A 7 -7.98 -3.70 -3.29
C ARG A 7 -8.24 -2.54 -2.34
N SER A 8 -9.49 -2.36 -1.91
CA SER A 8 -9.90 -1.30 -0.98
C SER A 8 -9.19 -1.29 0.38
N SER A 9 -8.55 -2.39 0.77
CA SER A 9 -7.75 -2.43 2.00
C SER A 9 -6.61 -1.40 2.01
N VAL A 10 -6.09 -1.00 0.85
CA VAL A 10 -4.96 -0.05 0.76
C VAL A 10 -5.36 1.41 1.01
N VAL A 11 -6.66 1.71 1.08
CA VAL A 11 -7.17 3.05 1.43
C VAL A 11 -7.82 3.05 2.81
N SER A 12 -7.76 1.92 3.52
CA SER A 12 -8.28 1.80 4.88
C SER A 12 -7.63 2.85 5.80
N GLY A 13 -8.46 3.68 6.42
CA GLY A 13 -8.01 4.74 7.32
C GLY A 13 -7.51 6.01 6.62
N LEU A 14 -7.61 6.13 5.29
CA LEU A 14 -7.18 7.32 4.55
C LEU A 14 -7.91 8.59 5.02
N ASN A 15 -9.25 8.54 5.10
CA ASN A 15 -10.05 9.68 5.57
C ASN A 15 -9.70 10.07 7.02
N ALA A 16 -9.38 9.11 7.87
CA ALA A 16 -8.91 9.39 9.22
C ALA A 16 -7.53 10.06 9.21
N PHE A 17 -6.62 9.59 8.35
CA PHE A 17 -5.30 10.21 8.19
C PHE A 17 -5.39 11.66 7.68
N ILE A 18 -6.26 11.95 6.72
CA ILE A 18 -6.50 13.32 6.23
C ILE A 18 -7.02 14.22 7.36
N ARG A 19 -7.95 13.71 8.19
CA ARG A 19 -8.44 14.43 9.38
C ARG A 19 -7.35 14.68 10.41
N ASP A 20 -6.47 13.71 10.64
CA ASP A 20 -5.33 13.85 11.56
C ASP A 20 -4.32 14.91 11.10
N LEU A 21 -4.28 15.21 9.79
CA LEU A 21 -3.51 16.33 9.23
C LEU A 21 -4.24 17.69 9.35
N GLY A 22 -5.47 17.71 9.86
CA GLY A 22 -6.28 18.91 10.02
C GLY A 22 -7.15 19.28 8.81
N PHE A 23 -7.30 18.37 7.83
CA PHE A 23 -8.07 18.61 6.62
C PHE A 23 -9.40 17.86 6.62
N ASP A 24 -10.38 18.38 5.87
CA ASP A 24 -11.66 17.73 5.63
C ASP A 24 -11.58 16.80 4.40
N PRO A 25 -11.71 15.46 4.55
CA PRO A 25 -11.64 14.52 3.43
C PRO A 25 -12.60 14.84 2.28
N ALA A 26 -13.80 15.36 2.58
CA ALA A 26 -14.79 15.70 1.56
C ALA A 26 -14.36 16.89 0.69
N ARG A 27 -13.46 17.75 1.20
CA ARG A 27 -12.88 18.88 0.48
C ARG A 27 -11.51 18.57 -0.11
N THR A 28 -10.79 17.62 0.48
CA THR A 28 -9.46 17.18 0.00
C THR A 28 -9.57 16.23 -1.18
N VAL A 29 -10.55 15.33 -1.17
CA VAL A 29 -10.72 14.31 -2.21
C VAL A 29 -11.81 14.75 -3.20
N PRO A 30 -11.50 14.83 -4.51
CA PRO A 30 -12.49 15.14 -5.54
C PRO A 30 -13.63 14.13 -5.55
N ALA A 31 -14.83 14.58 -5.92
CA ALA A 31 -16.05 13.77 -5.87
C ALA A 31 -15.91 12.39 -6.55
N TYR A 32 -15.22 12.31 -7.70
CA TYR A 32 -15.05 11.05 -8.44
C TYR A 32 -14.13 10.02 -7.75
N LEU A 33 -13.34 10.43 -6.75
CA LEU A 33 -12.48 9.54 -5.96
C LEU A 33 -13.01 9.31 -4.54
N GLN A 34 -14.13 9.92 -4.16
CA GLN A 34 -14.62 9.84 -2.77
C GLN A 34 -15.02 8.42 -2.37
N GLU A 35 -15.64 7.65 -3.28
CA GLU A 35 -15.99 6.25 -3.00
C GLU A 35 -14.74 5.38 -2.82
N ILE A 36 -13.67 5.66 -3.58
CA ILE A 36 -12.36 5.02 -3.41
C ILE A 36 -11.79 5.40 -2.05
N ALA A 37 -11.69 6.69 -1.72
CA ALA A 37 -11.13 7.15 -0.44
C ALA A 37 -11.93 6.66 0.78
N ALA A 38 -13.24 6.47 0.62
CA ALA A 38 -14.12 5.88 1.64
C ALA A 38 -13.96 4.34 1.75
N GLY A 39 -13.31 3.70 0.78
CA GLY A 39 -13.15 2.25 0.74
C GLY A 39 -14.43 1.48 0.41
N THR A 40 -15.44 2.15 -0.17
CA THR A 40 -16.73 1.52 -0.52
C THR A 40 -16.65 0.76 -1.84
N VAL A 41 -15.70 1.11 -2.72
CA VAL A 41 -15.41 0.37 -3.95
C VAL A 41 -14.48 -0.81 -3.63
N PRO A 42 -14.84 -2.08 -3.89
CA PRO A 42 -14.02 -3.24 -3.51
C PRO A 42 -12.63 -3.26 -4.16
N THR A 43 -12.57 -2.84 -5.41
CA THR A 43 -11.35 -2.80 -6.23
C THR A 43 -11.39 -1.65 -7.22
N PHE A 44 -10.27 -1.01 -7.45
CA PHE A 44 -10.10 0.13 -8.38
C PHE A 44 -8.77 0.02 -9.11
N SER A 45 -8.52 0.90 -10.09
CA SER A 45 -7.28 0.85 -10.84
C SER A 45 -6.09 1.40 -10.03
N LEU A 46 -4.89 0.91 -10.33
CA LEU A 46 -3.66 1.47 -9.76
C LEU A 46 -3.50 2.96 -10.10
N SER A 47 -3.95 3.37 -11.29
CA SER A 47 -3.93 4.78 -11.70
C SER A 47 -4.78 5.64 -10.78
N ASP A 48 -6.02 5.24 -10.48
CA ASP A 48 -6.90 5.97 -9.57
C ASP A 48 -6.32 6.06 -8.16
N TYR A 49 -5.65 4.98 -7.71
CA TYR A 49 -4.97 4.97 -6.42
C TYR A 49 -3.81 5.97 -6.37
N MET A 50 -2.97 6.01 -7.40
CA MET A 50 -1.83 6.92 -7.48
C MET A 50 -2.29 8.38 -7.60
N GLU A 51 -3.32 8.62 -8.40
CA GLU A 51 -3.95 9.94 -8.52
C GLU A 51 -4.52 10.41 -7.17
N LEU A 52 -5.24 9.54 -6.46
CA LEU A 52 -5.76 9.83 -5.13
C LEU A 52 -4.64 10.25 -4.15
N LEU A 53 -3.52 9.51 -4.12
CA LEU A 53 -2.40 9.86 -3.25
C LEU A 53 -1.75 11.18 -3.63
N ASN A 54 -1.60 11.48 -4.92
CA ASN A 54 -1.01 12.73 -5.41
C ASN A 54 -1.89 13.93 -5.03
N ILE A 55 -3.20 13.84 -5.29
CA ILE A 55 -4.15 14.91 -4.94
C ILE A 55 -4.16 15.15 -3.43
N CYS A 56 -4.12 14.08 -2.62
CA CYS A 56 -4.01 14.23 -1.17
C CYS A 56 -2.69 14.91 -0.77
N ALA A 57 -1.56 14.52 -1.38
CA ALA A 57 -0.26 15.12 -1.09
C ALA A 57 -0.22 16.62 -1.42
N GLU A 58 -0.72 17.00 -2.59
CA GLU A 58 -0.78 18.39 -3.07
C GLU A 58 -1.71 19.23 -2.20
N THR A 59 -2.92 18.73 -1.92
CA THR A 59 -3.94 19.49 -1.19
C THR A 59 -3.59 19.64 0.29
N THR A 60 -2.95 18.64 0.90
CA THR A 60 -2.54 18.68 2.30
C THR A 60 -1.14 19.26 2.51
N LEU A 61 -0.46 19.70 1.43
CA LEU A 61 0.93 20.16 1.43
C LEU A 61 1.87 19.23 2.19
N THR A 62 1.61 17.94 2.11
CA THR A 62 2.31 16.93 2.90
C THR A 62 3.32 16.20 2.03
N PRO A 63 4.63 16.47 2.18
CA PRO A 63 5.65 15.72 1.47
C PRO A 63 5.60 14.25 1.90
N ASN A 64 5.88 13.36 0.94
CA ASN A 64 5.88 11.91 1.17
C ASN A 64 4.55 11.38 1.74
N PHE A 65 3.41 11.97 1.36
CA PHE A 65 2.08 11.61 1.87
C PHE A 65 1.84 10.10 1.86
N GLY A 66 2.10 9.42 0.74
CA GLY A 66 1.92 7.97 0.62
C GLY A 66 2.79 7.18 1.60
N LEU A 67 4.03 7.60 1.86
CA LEU A 67 4.92 6.95 2.83
C LEU A 67 4.43 7.19 4.27
N ARG A 68 3.99 8.41 4.59
CA ARG A 68 3.48 8.76 5.92
C ARG A 68 2.16 8.04 6.22
N PHE A 69 1.28 7.95 5.22
CA PHE A 69 0.06 7.16 5.30
C PHE A 69 0.40 5.67 5.47
N GLY A 70 1.29 5.15 4.62
CA GLY A 70 1.75 3.76 4.65
C GLY A 70 2.38 3.35 5.98
N ALA A 71 3.09 4.26 6.65
CA ALA A 71 3.69 4.01 7.96
C ALA A 71 2.67 3.74 9.08
N ARG A 72 1.38 4.05 8.86
CA ARG A 72 0.31 3.77 9.83
C ARG A 72 -0.19 2.32 9.79
N TYR A 73 0.11 1.57 8.72
CA TYR A 73 -0.21 0.15 8.67
C TYR A 73 0.59 -0.56 9.75
N ARG A 74 -0.09 -1.02 10.80
CA ARG A 74 0.56 -1.83 11.81
C ARG A 74 0.84 -3.19 11.21
N ARG A 75 1.87 -3.87 11.72
CA ARG A 75 2.18 -5.24 11.28
C ARG A 75 0.93 -6.13 11.28
N ARG A 76 0.12 -6.11 12.33
CA ARG A 76 -1.15 -6.87 12.42
C ARG A 76 -2.16 -6.59 11.30
N ASP A 77 -2.09 -5.42 10.66
CA ASP A 77 -2.99 -4.99 9.60
C ASP A 77 -2.51 -5.50 8.21
N LEU A 78 -1.30 -6.06 8.13
CA LEU A 78 -0.74 -6.65 6.90
C LEU A 78 -1.23 -8.09 6.63
N GLY A 79 -2.16 -8.60 7.45
CA GLY A 79 -2.78 -9.92 7.25
C GLY A 79 -1.75 -11.07 7.20
N LEU A 80 -1.81 -11.89 6.15
CA LEU A 80 -0.93 -13.04 5.96
C LEU A 80 0.55 -12.65 5.96
N ILE A 81 0.90 -11.46 5.45
CA ILE A 81 2.27 -10.94 5.48
C ILE A 81 2.73 -10.82 6.93
N ALA A 82 1.88 -10.25 7.80
CA ALA A 82 2.19 -10.10 9.21
C ALA A 82 2.55 -11.43 9.87
N TYR A 83 1.83 -12.49 9.52
CA TYR A 83 2.05 -13.83 10.04
C TYR A 83 3.45 -14.34 9.69
N LEU A 84 3.89 -14.16 8.44
CA LEU A 84 5.23 -14.55 7.97
C LEU A 84 6.35 -13.84 8.74
N PHE A 85 6.13 -12.58 9.16
CA PHE A 85 7.11 -11.79 9.90
C PHE A 85 6.99 -11.91 11.43
N THR A 86 5.93 -12.54 11.94
CA THR A 86 5.68 -12.67 13.39
C THR A 86 6.11 -14.02 13.93
N TYR A 87 5.93 -15.10 13.17
CA TYR A 87 6.13 -16.47 13.67
C TYR A 87 7.43 -17.14 13.22
N ASN A 88 8.19 -16.52 12.32
CA ASN A 88 9.49 -17.02 11.90
C ASN A 88 10.60 -16.52 12.84
N HIS A 89 11.52 -17.41 13.20
CA HIS A 89 12.63 -17.09 14.10
C HIS A 89 13.72 -16.23 13.46
N ARG A 90 13.86 -16.28 12.14
CA ARG A 90 14.86 -15.51 11.39
C ARG A 90 14.17 -14.65 10.34
N LEU A 91 14.68 -13.43 10.17
CA LEU A 91 14.21 -12.51 9.13
C LEU A 91 14.36 -13.12 7.73
N ALA A 92 15.42 -13.91 7.50
CA ALA A 92 15.63 -14.61 6.24
C ALA A 92 14.43 -15.51 5.88
N ASP A 93 13.95 -16.31 6.84
CA ASP A 93 12.82 -17.22 6.64
C ASP A 93 11.52 -16.44 6.34
N SER A 94 11.32 -15.29 7.00
CA SER A 94 10.22 -14.38 6.69
C SER A 94 10.28 -13.81 5.27
N MET A 95 11.46 -13.40 4.81
CA MET A 95 11.65 -12.84 3.47
C MET A 95 11.47 -13.91 2.38
N THR A 96 11.95 -15.14 2.63
CA THR A 96 11.70 -16.28 1.75
C THR A 96 10.21 -16.59 1.66
N GLY A 97 9.51 -16.66 2.80
CA GLY A 97 8.05 -16.84 2.81
C GLY A 97 7.32 -15.70 2.10
N PHE A 98 7.75 -14.46 2.31
CA PHE A 98 7.18 -13.30 1.62
C PHE A 98 7.34 -13.41 0.10
N GLN A 99 8.50 -13.84 -0.40
CA GLN A 99 8.68 -14.13 -1.83
C GLN A 99 7.73 -15.21 -2.35
N THR A 100 7.59 -16.32 -1.62
CA THR A 100 6.70 -17.42 -2.02
C THR A 100 5.25 -16.96 -2.18
N TYR A 101 4.77 -16.10 -1.27
CA TYR A 101 3.38 -15.65 -1.27
C TYR A 101 3.17 -14.28 -1.93
N PHE A 102 4.23 -13.63 -2.43
CA PHE A 102 4.14 -12.26 -2.94
C PHE A 102 3.12 -12.11 -4.09
N SER A 103 3.10 -13.07 -5.01
CA SER A 103 2.17 -13.08 -6.14
C SER A 103 0.70 -13.19 -5.73
N THR A 104 0.42 -13.76 -4.55
CA THR A 104 -0.94 -13.79 -3.98
C THR A 104 -1.37 -12.44 -3.39
N LEU A 105 -0.40 -11.56 -3.13
CA LEU A 105 -0.60 -10.25 -2.53
C LEU A 105 -0.55 -9.13 -3.57
N GLN A 106 0.20 -9.33 -4.66
CA GLN A 106 0.41 -8.38 -5.75
C GLN A 106 0.50 -9.09 -7.10
N THR A 107 -0.37 -8.70 -8.04
CA THR A 107 -0.44 -9.30 -9.39
C THR A 107 0.47 -8.63 -10.41
N HIS A 108 0.94 -7.41 -10.16
CA HIS A 108 1.71 -6.61 -11.13
C HIS A 108 3.02 -6.08 -10.54
N SER A 109 3.51 -6.72 -9.49
CA SER A 109 4.83 -6.45 -8.92
C SER A 109 5.56 -7.77 -8.79
N HIS A 110 6.89 -7.70 -8.86
CA HIS A 110 7.74 -8.85 -8.61
C HIS A 110 8.58 -8.58 -7.37
N TYR A 111 8.76 -9.62 -6.55
CA TYR A 111 9.65 -9.59 -5.41
C TYR A 111 10.60 -10.78 -5.51
N ALA A 112 11.90 -10.50 -5.41
CA ALA A 112 12.94 -11.50 -5.25
C ALA A 112 13.95 -11.02 -4.22
N HIS A 113 14.51 -11.95 -3.46
CA HIS A 113 15.70 -11.70 -2.65
C HIS A 113 16.91 -12.33 -3.33
N TYR A 114 18.02 -11.59 -3.29
CA TYR A 114 19.33 -12.01 -3.78
C TYR A 114 20.29 -11.97 -2.59
N THR A 115 21.20 -12.94 -2.50
CA THR A 115 22.33 -12.84 -1.58
C THR A 115 23.41 -11.94 -2.18
N ALA A 116 24.24 -11.35 -1.32
CA ALA A 116 25.30 -10.43 -1.74
C ALA A 116 26.31 -11.03 -2.75
N GLY A 117 26.30 -12.36 -2.96
CA GLY A 117 27.08 -13.05 -4.00
C GLY A 117 26.36 -13.24 -5.34
N ASP A 118 25.03 -13.12 -5.40
CA ASP A 118 24.24 -13.40 -6.61
C ASP A 118 24.28 -12.25 -7.63
N MET A 119 24.52 -11.02 -7.18
CA MET A 119 24.56 -9.83 -8.04
C MET A 119 25.90 -9.63 -8.77
N ALA A 120 26.89 -10.50 -8.56
CA ALA A 120 28.20 -10.43 -9.23
C ALA A 120 28.21 -11.08 -10.63
N VAL A 121 27.07 -11.60 -11.10
CA VAL A 121 26.94 -12.37 -12.36
C VAL A 121 26.00 -11.71 -13.38
N VAL A 122 25.76 -10.39 -13.27
CA VAL A 122 24.96 -9.65 -14.26
C VAL A 122 25.82 -8.60 -14.96
#